data_AF-V9IDF0-F1
#
_entry.id   AF-V9IDF0-F1
#
_cell.length_a   1.000
_cell.length_b   1.000
_cell.length_c   1.000
_cell.angle_alpha   90.00
_cell.angle_beta   90.00
_cell.angle_gamma   90.00
#
_symmetry.space_group_name_H-M   'P 1'
#
loop_
_entity.id
_entity.type
_entity.pdbx_description
1 polymer ?
#
loop_
_entity_poly.entity_id
_entity_poly.type
_entity_poly.pdbx_seq_one_letter_code
_entity_poly.pdbx_strand_id
1 'polypeptide(L)'
;MKPIFDRFQSVVITSGTLSPLDMYPKILNFHPVIMSSFTMTLARPCLLPMIVAKGNDQVAISSKYETREDVAVIRNYGQLLVEFAATVPDGLVCFFTSYLYMESVVAAWFVLTNIHNII
;
A
#
# COMPACT_ATOMS: atom_id res chain seq x y z
N MET A 1 18.93 17.37 -9.57
CA MET A 1 19.97 16.31 -9.59
C MET A 1 21.18 16.65 -10.45
N LYS A 2 21.02 17.24 -11.64
CA LYS A 2 22.16 17.64 -12.51
C LYS A 2 23.35 18.31 -11.80
N PRO A 3 23.19 19.37 -10.97
CA PRO A 3 24.33 19.99 -10.29
C PRO A 3 24.98 19.10 -9.21
N ILE A 4 24.28 18.07 -8.73
CA ILE A 4 24.83 17.11 -7.76
C ILE A 4 25.77 16.16 -8.52
N PHE A 5 25.36 15.67 -9.69
CA PHE A 5 26.20 14.83 -10.54
C PHE A 5 27.41 15.59 -11.11
N ASP A 6 27.28 16.90 -11.37
CA ASP A 6 28.40 17.72 -11.86
C ASP A 6 29.41 18.09 -10.76
N ARG A 7 28.96 18.18 -9.50
CA ARG A 7 29.80 18.60 -8.36
C ARG A 7 30.52 17.46 -7.66
N PHE A 8 29.95 16.26 -7.64
CA PHE A 8 30.47 15.14 -6.88
C PHE A 8 30.90 14.01 -7.81
N GLN A 9 32.10 13.48 -7.58
CA GLN A 9 32.69 12.41 -8.40
C GLN A 9 31.91 11.08 -8.29
N SER A 10 31.40 10.75 -7.10
CA SER A 10 30.65 9.52 -6.85
C SER A 10 29.40 9.83 -6.03
N VAL A 11 28.23 9.41 -6.52
CA VAL A 11 26.93 9.57 -5.87
C VAL A 11 26.30 8.20 -5.76
N VAL A 12 26.07 7.75 -4.52
CA VAL A 12 25.42 6.47 -4.25
C VAL A 12 23.97 6.73 -3.86
N ILE A 13 23.04 6.14 -4.63
CA ILE A 13 21.60 6.19 -4.33
C ILE A 13 21.21 4.85 -3.72
N THR A 14 20.84 4.88 -2.45
CA THR A 14 20.37 3.68 -1.72
C THR A 14 18.94 3.89 -1.25
N SER A 15 18.05 2.94 -1.52
CA SER A 15 16.76 2.84 -0.85
C SER A 15 16.28 1.39 -0.84
N GLY A 16 15.55 1.02 0.20
CA GLY A 16 15.02 -0.34 0.39
C GLY A 16 13.77 -0.65 -0.45
N THR A 17 13.17 0.36 -1.08
CA THR A 17 11.91 0.23 -1.82
C THR A 17 11.99 0.68 -3.28
N LEU A 18 13.20 0.91 -3.81
CA LEU A 18 13.38 1.28 -5.22
C LEU A 18 12.95 0.13 -6.13
N SER A 19 11.86 0.32 -6.86
CA SER A 19 11.37 -0.64 -7.85
C SER A 19 10.51 0.05 -8.90
N PRO A 20 10.68 -0.26 -10.20
CA PRO A 20 11.81 -1.01 -10.78
C PRO A 20 13.06 -0.11 -10.91
N LEU A 21 14.26 -0.69 -10.77
CA LEU A 21 15.52 0.08 -10.73
C LEU A 21 15.85 0.81 -12.04
N ASP A 22 15.34 0.32 -13.18
CA ASP A 22 15.62 0.84 -14.52
C ASP A 22 14.91 2.17 -14.84
N MET A 23 13.88 2.53 -14.06
CA MET A 23 13.13 3.78 -14.22
C MET A 23 13.93 5.00 -13.77
N TYR A 24 14.68 4.87 -12.67
CA TYR A 24 15.37 6.01 -12.06
C TYR A 24 16.45 6.64 -12.97
N PRO A 25 17.30 5.87 -13.66
CA PRO A 25 18.26 6.41 -14.63
C PRO A 25 17.58 7.19 -15.76
N LYS A 26 16.44 6.71 -16.25
CA LYS A 26 15.68 7.33 -17.34
C LYS A 26 15.05 8.65 -16.90
N ILE A 27 14.41 8.68 -15.73
CA ILE A 27 13.72 9.87 -15.21
C ILE A 27 14.72 10.96 -14.80
N LEU A 28 15.80 10.57 -14.11
CA LEU A 28 16.78 11.50 -13.57
C LEU A 28 17.94 11.80 -14.55
N ASN A 29 17.92 11.16 -15.72
CA ASN A 29 18.89 11.31 -16.82
C ASN A 29 20.35 11.15 -16.37
N PHE A 30 20.66 10.00 -15.74
CA PHE A 30 22.01 9.63 -15.35
C PHE A 30 22.34 8.19 -15.74
N HIS A 31 23.62 7.86 -15.81
CA HIS A 31 24.10 6.53 -16.18
C HIS A 31 24.80 5.89 -14.98
N PRO A 32 24.12 5.02 -14.19
CA PRO A 32 24.77 4.31 -13.09
C PRO A 32 25.76 3.28 -13.63
N VAL A 33 26.90 3.17 -12.98
CA VAL A 33 27.88 2.09 -13.24
C VAL A 33 27.41 0.77 -12.64
N ILE A 34 26.79 0.83 -11.46
CA ILE A 34 26.28 -0.34 -10.73
C ILE A 34 24.79 -0.11 -10.44
N MET A 35 23.97 -1.08 -10.80
CA MET A 35 22.57 -1.19 -10.36
C MET A 35 22.39 -2.58 -9.79
N SER A 36 22.12 -2.66 -8.49
CA SER A 36 21.99 -3.93 -7.79
C SER A 36 20.82 -3.88 -6.81
N SER A 37 20.03 -4.94 -6.80
CA SER A 37 19.02 -5.19 -5.77
C SER A 37 19.53 -6.32 -4.89
N PHE A 38 19.55 -6.09 -3.59
CA PHE A 38 19.91 -7.12 -2.62
C PHE A 38 18.62 -7.74 -2.07
N THR A 39 18.43 -9.03 -2.32
CA THR A 39 17.29 -9.76 -1.79
C THR A 39 17.44 -9.94 -0.29
N MET A 40 16.35 -9.72 0.46
CA MET A 40 16.34 -9.97 1.89
C MET A 40 16.54 -11.46 2.19
N THR A 41 17.61 -11.82 2.88
CA THR A 41 17.82 -13.17 3.41
C THR A 41 17.62 -13.15 4.91
N LEU A 42 16.55 -13.79 5.37
CA LEU A 42 16.27 -14.00 6.79
C LEU A 42 16.20 -15.49 7.06
N ALA A 43 16.63 -15.90 8.27
CA ALA A 43 16.65 -17.31 8.66
C ALA A 43 15.24 -17.94 8.73
N ARG A 44 14.18 -17.11 8.75
CA ARG A 44 12.77 -17.49 8.76
C ARG A 44 11.94 -16.49 7.94
N PRO A 45 10.79 -16.89 7.38
CA PRO A 45 9.88 -15.97 6.72
C PRO A 45 9.22 -15.07 7.78
N CYS A 46 9.65 -13.80 7.87
CA CYS A 46 9.10 -12.84 8.84
C CYS A 46 8.00 -11.93 8.26
N LEU A 47 7.78 -11.96 6.95
CA LEU A 47 6.78 -11.15 6.25
C LEU A 47 5.98 -12.07 5.33
N LEU A 48 4.66 -11.92 5.37
CA LEU A 48 3.73 -12.65 4.50
C LEU A 48 2.84 -11.64 3.77
N PRO A 49 3.27 -11.13 2.60
CA PRO A 49 2.42 -10.29 1.78
C PRO A 49 1.28 -11.10 1.19
N MET A 50 0.05 -10.59 1.29
CA MET A 50 -1.15 -11.21 0.74
C MET A 50 -1.95 -10.18 -0.04
N ILE A 51 -2.45 -10.58 -1.22
CA ILE A 51 -3.31 -9.74 -2.05
C ILE A 51 -4.75 -10.25 -1.88
N VAL A 52 -5.63 -9.40 -1.35
CA VAL A 52 -7.07 -9.69 -1.23
C VAL A 52 -7.78 -9.09 -2.44
N ALA A 53 -8.19 -9.94 -3.38
CA ALA A 53 -8.80 -9.50 -4.64
C ALA A 53 -10.34 -9.49 -4.62
N LYS A 54 -10.96 -10.22 -3.69
CA LYS A 54 -12.41 -10.42 -3.64
C LYS A 54 -12.93 -10.41 -2.21
N GLY A 55 -14.15 -9.92 -2.04
CA GLY A 55 -14.92 -10.00 -0.80
C GLY A 55 -15.51 -11.39 -0.57
N ASN A 56 -16.12 -11.56 0.59
CA ASN A 56 -16.78 -12.81 0.97
C ASN A 56 -17.96 -13.14 0.03
N ASP A 57 -18.58 -12.10 -0.52
CA ASP A 57 -19.63 -12.14 -1.55
C ASP A 57 -19.11 -12.40 -2.98
N GLN A 58 -17.81 -12.69 -3.15
CA GLN A 58 -17.13 -12.85 -4.44
C GLN A 58 -17.07 -11.59 -5.31
N VAL A 59 -17.50 -10.43 -4.79
CA VAL A 59 -17.38 -9.14 -5.50
C VAL A 59 -15.92 -8.72 -5.51
N ALA A 60 -15.45 -8.25 -6.67
CA ALA A 60 -14.09 -7.75 -6.81
C ALA A 60 -13.91 -6.49 -5.97
N ILE A 61 -12.95 -6.52 -5.05
CA ILE A 61 -12.62 -5.36 -4.22
C ILE A 61 -11.68 -4.47 -5.03
N SER A 62 -12.09 -3.23 -5.30
CA SER A 62 -11.27 -2.30 -6.06
C SER A 62 -11.53 -0.84 -5.67
N SER A 63 -10.45 -0.10 -5.46
CA SER A 63 -10.45 1.34 -5.23
C SER A 63 -10.40 2.17 -6.53
N LYS A 64 -10.70 1.55 -7.69
CA LYS A 64 -10.84 2.27 -8.97
C LYS A 64 -11.91 3.35 -8.86
N TYR A 65 -11.70 4.46 -9.56
CA TYR A 65 -12.60 5.62 -9.51
C TYR A 65 -14.08 5.27 -9.75
N GLU A 66 -14.34 4.37 -10.69
CA GLU A 66 -15.69 3.94 -11.08
C GLU A 66 -16.38 3.07 -10.02
N THR A 67 -15.63 2.26 -9.28
CA THR A 67 -16.18 1.24 -8.37
C THR A 67 -16.03 1.62 -6.90
N ARG A 68 -15.28 2.69 -6.58
CA ARG A 68 -14.99 3.07 -5.19
C ARG A 68 -16.18 3.61 -4.41
N GLU A 69 -17.21 4.11 -5.11
CA GLU A 69 -18.46 4.60 -4.53
C GLU A 69 -19.52 3.49 -4.41
N ASP A 70 -19.22 2.30 -4.91
CA ASP A 70 -20.10 1.14 -4.76
C ASP A 70 -20.17 0.72 -3.29
N VAL A 71 -21.39 0.70 -2.76
CA VAL A 71 -21.70 0.30 -1.38
C VAL A 71 -21.22 -1.12 -1.10
N ALA A 72 -21.27 -2.03 -2.08
CA ALA A 72 -20.78 -3.39 -1.92
C ALA A 72 -19.27 -3.42 -1.63
N VAL A 73 -18.49 -2.62 -2.36
CA VAL A 73 -17.03 -2.52 -2.18
C VAL A 73 -16.69 -1.88 -0.83
N ILE A 74 -17.38 -0.81 -0.46
CA ILE A 74 -17.20 -0.13 0.84
C ILE A 74 -17.49 -1.12 1.98
N ARG A 75 -18.59 -1.85 1.92
CA ARG A 75 -18.95 -2.88 2.91
C ARG A 75 -17.88 -3.97 3.01
N ASN A 76 -17.40 -4.47 1.88
CA ASN A 76 -16.37 -5.52 1.85
C ASN A 76 -15.05 -5.07 2.48
N TYR A 77 -14.63 -3.81 2.28
CA TYR A 77 -13.46 -3.27 2.99
C TYR A 77 -13.67 -3.19 4.51
N GLY A 78 -14.88 -2.80 4.94
CA GLY A 78 -15.23 -2.75 6.37
C GLY A 78 -15.21 -4.13 7.02
N GLN A 79 -15.81 -5.12 6.36
CA GLN A 79 -15.79 -6.51 6.83
C GLN A 79 -14.37 -7.07 6.89
N LEU A 80 -13.54 -6.80 5.87
CA LEU A 80 -12.13 -7.19 5.87
C LEU A 80 -11.39 -6.64 7.08
N LEU A 81 -11.55 -5.34 7.36
CA LEU A 81 -10.90 -4.69 8.49
C LEU A 81 -11.32 -5.29 9.83
N VAL A 82 -12.61 -5.58 10.01
CA VAL A 82 -13.15 -6.23 11.21
C VAL A 82 -12.56 -7.63 11.42
N GLU A 83 -12.50 -8.45 10.37
CA GLU A 83 -11.94 -9.81 10.44
C GLU A 83 -10.44 -9.79 10.77
N PHE A 84 -9.69 -8.86 10.18
CA PHE A 84 -8.27 -8.68 10.49
C PHE A 84 -8.06 -8.13 11.91
N ALA A 85 -8.86 -7.18 12.36
CA ALA A 85 -8.75 -6.59 13.70
C ALA A 85 -9.02 -7.63 14.80
N ALA A 86 -9.90 -8.60 14.55
CA ALA A 86 -10.15 -9.70 15.47
C ALA A 86 -8.99 -10.71 15.54
N THR A 87 -8.16 -10.79 14.50
CA THR A 87 -7.10 -11.80 14.36
C THR A 87 -5.70 -11.27 14.70
N VAL A 88 -5.43 -10.00 14.41
CA VAL A 88 -4.11 -9.39 14.57
C VAL A 88 -3.99 -8.69 15.94
N PRO A 89 -3.08 -9.13 16.81
CA PRO A 89 -2.84 -8.45 18.08
C PRO A 89 -2.09 -7.12 17.88
N ASP A 90 -2.19 -6.22 18.86
CA ASP A 90 -1.36 -5.00 18.99
C ASP A 90 -1.55 -3.90 17.92
N GLY A 91 -2.61 -3.99 17.12
CA GLY A 91 -3.10 -2.89 16.29
C GLY A 91 -2.82 -3.05 14.78
N LEU A 92 -3.54 -2.26 13.99
CA LEU A 92 -3.51 -2.30 12.52
C LEU A 92 -3.22 -0.91 11.95
N VAL A 93 -2.47 -0.86 10.86
CA VAL A 93 -2.24 0.36 10.07
C VAL A 93 -2.90 0.19 8.71
N CYS A 94 -3.92 1.01 8.44
CA CYS A 94 -4.66 1.00 7.18
C CYS A 94 -4.38 2.27 6.37
N PHE A 95 -3.98 2.11 5.11
CA PHE A 95 -3.74 3.23 4.19
C PHE A 95 -4.88 3.37 3.18
N PHE A 96 -5.40 4.58 3.02
CA PHE A 96 -6.42 4.92 2.02
C PHE A 96 -5.80 5.71 0.86
N THR A 97 -6.48 5.71 -0.29
CA THR A 97 -6.03 6.42 -1.51
C THR A 97 -6.05 7.94 -1.37
N SER A 98 -6.93 8.49 -0.52
CA SER A 98 -7.01 9.92 -0.19
C SER A 98 -7.75 10.15 1.11
N TYR A 99 -7.53 11.31 1.75
CA TYR A 99 -8.25 11.71 2.98
C TYR A 99 -9.75 11.88 2.75
N LEU A 100 -10.16 12.48 1.63
CA LEU A 100 -11.59 12.62 1.28
C LEU A 100 -12.28 11.25 1.16
N TYR A 101 -11.58 10.27 0.59
CA TYR A 101 -12.11 8.92 0.47
C TYR A 101 -12.17 8.20 1.83
N MET A 102 -11.17 8.42 2.69
CA MET A 102 -11.20 7.91 4.06
C MET A 102 -12.41 8.44 4.83
N GLU A 103 -12.66 9.75 4.78
CA GLU A 103 -13.81 10.36 5.46
C GLU A 103 -15.14 9.80 4.95
N SER A 104 -15.32 9.67 3.63
CA SER A 104 -16.56 9.13 3.06
C SER A 104 -16.78 7.67 3.43
N VAL A 105 -15.74 6.85 3.40
CA VAL A 105 -15.79 5.42 3.77
C VAL A 105 -16.08 5.25 5.26
N VAL A 106 -15.40 6.00 6.13
CA VAL A 106 -15.61 5.94 7.59
C VAL A 106 -17.02 6.40 7.95
N ALA A 107 -17.51 7.48 7.32
CA ALA A 107 -18.89 7.93 7.52
C ALA A 107 -19.91 6.87 7.07
N ALA A 108 -19.68 6.24 5.91
CA ALA A 108 -20.52 5.16 5.42
C ALA A 108 -20.51 3.95 6.37
N TRP A 109 -19.35 3.56 6.90
CA TRP A 109 -19.25 2.46 7.85
C TRP A 109 -19.98 2.74 9.16
N PHE A 110 -19.90 3.97 9.67
CA PHE A 110 -20.63 4.38 10.87
C PHE A 110 -22.15 4.25 10.70
N VAL A 111 -22.66 4.53 9.49
CA VAL A 111 -24.10 4.41 9.19
C VAL A 111 -24.52 2.98 8.87
N LEU A 112 -23.71 2.24 8.10
CA LEU A 112 -24.03 0.91 7.59
C LEU A 112 -23.84 -0.21 8.63
N THR A 113 -22.94 0.02 9.58
CA THR A 113 -22.44 -1.03 10.46
C THR A 113 -22.50 -0.49 11.87
N ASN A 114 -23.28 -1.11 12.74
CA ASN A 114 -23.23 -0.88 14.19
C ASN A 114 -21.85 -1.31 14.74
N ILE A 115 -20.78 -0.55 14.45
CA ILE A 115 -19.38 -0.80 14.86
C ILE A 115 -19.15 -0.47 16.35
N HIS A 116 -20.22 -0.26 17.12
CA HIS A 116 -20.16 -0.04 18.57
C HIS A 116 -19.49 -1.17 19.38
N ASN A 117 -19.17 -2.32 18.79
CA ASN A 117 -18.57 -3.47 19.49
C ASN A 117 -17.08 -3.71 19.19
N ILE A 118 -16.38 -2.83 18.46
CA ILE A 118 -14.97 -3.07 18.07
C ILE A 118 -14.02 -1.91 18.42
N ILE A 119 -14.54 -0.75 18.82
CA ILE A 119 -13.73 0.38 19.34
C ILE A 119 -14.05 0.58 20.83
#